data_AF-A0A2S7SYR5-F1
#
_entry.id   AF-A0A2S7SYR5-F1
#
_cell.length_a   1.000
_cell.length_b   1.000
_cell.length_c   1.000
_cell.angle_alpha   90.00
_cell.angle_beta   90.00
_cell.angle_gamma   90.00
#
_symmetry.space_group_name_H-M   'P 1'
#
loop_
_entity.id
_entity.type
_entity.pdbx_description
1 polymer ?
#
loop_
_entity_poly.entity_id
_entity_poly.type
_entity_poly.pdbx_seq_one_letter_code
_entity_poly.pdbx_strand_id
1 'polypeptide(L)'
;MNKLLLFWACILFFIFACRAQPTTIDGFFDKDLLPDKITVEDEDSRASSSFHITCNFSTLSAPIIFDCTYYYSDFLFVCPIPSVVTHEDAFTDKLARVMIPAAKTPLDSNGFRWITQVCMNSSNKAKMPPAVNFKSSFTIHWHQGMPDIKRPSFTKVPADFPLCMGHSYSTPAIKAKSLILGYIGNNHNAVIRTFDIPGYQVITTRHGVLLKKGDLYAWVFINDKNTFGIGSEKLRWPTVTDVTWHNNCLLIKTVAIPSDIKSTYVVCLDSWDVFRLKNNNDTSVQTLNSLCY
;
A
#
# COMPACT_ATOMS: atom_id res chain seq x y z
N MET A 1 41.78 -15.01 -30.32
CA MET A 1 40.84 -14.98 -29.18
C MET A 1 39.54 -15.64 -29.59
N ASN A 2 39.07 -16.66 -28.88
CA ASN A 2 37.88 -17.42 -29.26
C ASN A 2 36.61 -16.56 -29.09
N LYS A 3 35.90 -16.26 -30.17
CA LYS A 3 34.69 -15.40 -30.17
C LYS A 3 33.60 -15.94 -29.24
N LEU A 4 33.54 -17.26 -29.04
CA LEU A 4 32.60 -17.91 -28.12
C LEU A 4 32.93 -17.60 -26.65
N LEU A 5 34.22 -17.57 -26.29
CA LEU A 5 34.66 -17.23 -24.93
C LEU A 5 34.33 -15.77 -24.59
N LEU A 6 34.52 -14.85 -25.56
CA LEU A 6 34.16 -13.44 -25.39
C LEU A 6 32.65 -13.26 -25.21
N PHE A 7 31.84 -14.00 -25.98
CA PHE A 7 30.38 -13.96 -25.84
C PHE A 7 29.91 -14.41 -24.45
N TRP A 8 30.45 -15.53 -23.94
CA TRP A 8 30.13 -16.00 -22.59
C TRP A 8 30.61 -15.04 -21.49
N ALA A 9 31.80 -14.45 -21.65
CA ALA A 9 32.29 -13.42 -20.72
C ALA A 9 31.39 -12.18 -20.70
N CYS A 10 30.89 -11.72 -21.86
CA CYS A 10 29.93 -10.62 -21.94
C CYS A 10 28.58 -10.96 -21.30
N ILE A 11 28.06 -12.18 -21.49
CA ILE A 11 26.81 -12.63 -20.84
C ILE A 11 26.99 -12.66 -19.31
N LEU A 12 28.07 -13.26 -18.81
CA LEU A 12 28.34 -13.29 -17.36
C LEU A 12 28.49 -11.88 -16.81
N PHE A 13 29.26 -11.01 -17.47
CA PHE A 13 29.42 -9.63 -17.06
C PHE A 13 28.08 -8.87 -17.03
N PHE A 14 27.20 -9.10 -18.02
CA PHE A 14 25.87 -8.50 -18.05
C PHE A 14 24.97 -9.04 -16.92
N ILE A 15 25.00 -10.34 -16.64
CA ILE A 15 24.25 -10.95 -15.52
C ILE A 15 24.70 -10.37 -14.18
N PHE A 16 26.01 -10.17 -13.98
CA PHE A 16 26.54 -9.58 -12.74
C PHE A 16 26.33 -8.06 -12.66
N ALA A 17 26.38 -7.34 -13.79
CA ALA A 17 26.14 -5.90 -13.83
C ALA A 17 24.68 -5.50 -13.62
N CYS A 18 23.73 -6.42 -13.81
CA CYS A 18 22.30 -6.16 -13.59
C CYS A 18 21.87 -6.29 -12.12
N ARG A 19 22.72 -6.77 -11.21
CA ARG A 19 22.38 -6.75 -9.77
C ARG A 19 22.61 -5.35 -9.22
N ALA A 20 21.57 -4.77 -8.61
CA ALA A 20 21.68 -3.51 -7.90
C ALA A 20 22.81 -3.63 -6.85
N GLN A 21 23.72 -2.65 -6.84
CA GLN A 21 24.76 -2.62 -5.83
C GLN A 21 24.10 -2.39 -4.45
N PRO A 22 24.52 -3.13 -3.41
CA PRO A 22 24.05 -2.89 -2.05
C PRO A 22 24.20 -1.42 -1.66
N THR A 23 23.16 -0.83 -1.10
CA THR A 23 23.21 0.53 -0.56
C THR A 23 23.57 0.46 0.91
N THR A 24 24.62 1.18 1.32
CA THR A 24 25.01 1.30 2.73
C THR A 24 24.48 2.61 3.32
N ILE A 25 23.94 2.54 4.52
CA ILE A 25 23.49 3.66 5.34
C ILE A 25 24.31 3.63 6.63
N ASP A 26 25.06 4.69 6.89
CA ASP A 26 25.77 4.89 8.16
C ASP A 26 24.96 5.81 9.09
N GLY A 27 25.03 5.56 10.40
CA GLY A 27 24.34 6.38 11.39
C GLY A 27 24.62 6.01 12.83
N PHE A 28 23.85 6.61 13.74
CA PHE A 28 23.83 6.31 15.16
C PHE A 28 22.38 5.99 15.49
N PHE A 29 22.04 4.71 15.54
CA PHE A 29 20.66 4.24 15.58
C PHE A 29 20.30 3.63 16.93
N ASP A 30 21.28 3.13 17.67
CA ASP A 30 21.11 2.63 19.04
C ASP A 30 21.63 3.62 20.12
N LYS A 31 21.73 3.17 21.37
CA LYS A 31 22.06 4.02 22.53
C LYS A 31 23.55 4.28 22.74
N ASP A 32 24.44 3.53 22.08
CA ASP A 32 25.86 3.54 22.42
C ASP A 32 26.64 4.72 21.79
N LEU A 33 26.00 5.46 20.88
CA LEU A 33 26.57 6.58 20.14
C LEU A 33 27.80 6.19 19.29
N LEU A 34 27.94 4.91 18.95
CA LEU A 34 28.93 4.41 18.01
C LEU A 34 28.33 4.27 16.60
N PRO A 35 29.16 4.28 15.54
CA PRO A 35 28.67 4.17 14.18
C PRO A 35 28.05 2.79 13.89
N ASP A 36 26.78 2.81 13.52
CA ASP A 36 26.01 1.68 13.04
C ASP A 36 25.97 1.66 11.51
N LYS A 37 25.85 0.45 10.94
CA LYS A 37 25.77 0.25 9.50
C LYS A 37 24.57 -0.58 9.10
N ILE A 38 23.76 -0.06 8.18
CA ILE A 38 22.65 -0.78 7.54
C ILE A 38 23.00 -0.99 6.07
N THR A 39 22.95 -2.25 5.61
CA THR A 39 23.07 -2.59 4.19
C THR A 39 21.70 -2.98 3.67
N VAL A 40 21.30 -2.43 2.53
CA VAL A 40 20.03 -2.74 1.84
C VAL A 40 20.36 -3.27 0.44
N GLU A 41 19.90 -4.49 0.15
CA GLU A 41 20.01 -5.12 -1.17
C GLU A 41 18.60 -5.30 -1.73
N ASP A 42 18.36 -4.80 -2.95
CA ASP A 42 17.08 -4.95 -3.64
C ASP A 42 17.13 -6.18 -4.56
N GLU A 43 16.26 -7.14 -4.28
CA GLU A 43 16.03 -8.32 -5.11
C GLU A 43 14.69 -8.19 -5.83
N ASP A 44 14.74 -7.93 -7.13
CA ASP A 44 13.56 -7.83 -7.98
C ASP A 44 13.17 -9.17 -8.60
N SER A 45 11.88 -9.47 -8.63
CA SER A 45 11.28 -10.62 -9.27
C SER A 45 10.14 -10.22 -10.21
N ARG A 46 9.49 -11.18 -10.87
CA ARG A 46 8.41 -10.87 -11.82
C ARG A 46 7.14 -10.28 -11.18
N ALA A 47 6.89 -10.54 -9.89
CA ALA A 47 5.63 -10.23 -9.22
C ALA A 47 5.79 -9.43 -7.92
N SER A 48 7.01 -9.36 -7.39
CA SER A 48 7.37 -8.68 -6.16
C SER A 48 8.83 -8.22 -6.23
N SER A 49 9.19 -7.28 -5.38
CA SER A 49 10.59 -7.02 -5.02
C SER A 49 10.74 -7.17 -3.51
N SER A 50 11.94 -7.51 -3.06
CA SER A 50 12.26 -7.66 -1.65
C SER A 50 13.54 -6.93 -1.31
N PHE A 51 13.54 -6.24 -0.17
CA PHE A 51 14.73 -5.64 0.40
C PHE A 51 15.34 -6.59 1.42
N HIS A 52 16.53 -7.10 1.14
CA HIS A 52 17.35 -7.81 2.11
C HIS A 52 18.12 -6.78 2.94
N ILE A 53 17.82 -6.72 4.24
CA ILE A 53 18.34 -5.69 5.15
C ILE A 53 19.24 -6.35 6.18
N THR A 54 20.49 -5.89 6.24
CA THR A 54 21.47 -6.29 7.25
C THR A 54 21.83 -5.10 8.12
N CYS A 55 21.45 -5.16 9.40
CA CYS A 55 21.78 -4.15 10.40
C CYS A 55 22.95 -4.62 11.28
N ASN A 56 24.08 -3.92 11.20
CA ASN A 56 25.25 -4.11 12.06
C ASN A 56 25.23 -3.01 13.12
N PHE A 57 24.74 -3.35 14.31
CA PHE A 57 24.76 -2.47 15.47
C PHE A 57 26.00 -2.76 16.31
N SER A 58 26.73 -1.75 16.74
CA SER A 58 27.95 -1.89 17.55
C SER A 58 27.67 -2.53 18.92
N THR A 59 26.45 -2.40 19.44
CA THR A 59 26.03 -3.06 20.69
C THR A 59 25.81 -4.57 20.58
N LEU A 60 25.76 -5.13 19.36
CA LEU A 60 25.43 -6.53 19.13
C LEU A 60 26.62 -7.32 18.59
N SER A 61 26.76 -8.56 19.06
CA SER A 61 27.82 -9.47 18.60
C SER A 61 27.55 -10.09 17.22
N ALA A 62 26.33 -9.96 16.70
CA ALA A 62 25.90 -10.49 15.41
C ALA A 62 24.92 -9.52 14.73
N PRO A 63 24.91 -9.46 13.40
CA PRO A 63 23.98 -8.60 12.67
C PRO A 63 22.54 -9.09 12.82
N ILE A 64 21.59 -8.14 12.75
CA ILE A 64 20.17 -8.45 12.57
C ILE A 64 19.88 -8.45 11.07
N ILE A 65 19.30 -9.54 10.57
CA ILE A 65 19.02 -9.73 9.15
C ILE A 65 17.53 -10.01 8.96
N PHE A 66 16.91 -9.34 7.98
CA PHE A 66 15.52 -9.57 7.60
C PHE A 66 15.22 -9.13 6.17
N ASP A 67 14.13 -9.68 5.64
CA ASP A 67 13.61 -9.33 4.33
C ASP A 67 12.31 -8.54 4.45
N CYS A 68 12.17 -7.51 3.61
CA CYS A 68 10.93 -6.77 3.42
C CYS A 68 10.44 -6.95 2.00
N THR A 69 9.44 -7.81 1.80
CA THR A 69 8.84 -8.07 0.49
C THR A 69 7.66 -7.13 0.24
N TYR A 70 7.60 -6.54 -0.95
CA TYR A 70 6.42 -5.85 -1.45
C TYR A 70 5.99 -6.42 -2.79
N TYR A 71 4.67 -6.54 -2.97
CA TYR A 71 4.11 -7.04 -4.22
C TYR A 71 3.76 -5.89 -5.15
N TYR A 72 3.96 -6.10 -6.45
CA TYR A 72 3.52 -5.13 -7.44
C TYR A 72 2.00 -5.02 -7.56
N SER A 73 1.23 -5.85 -6.86
CA SER A 73 -0.22 -5.78 -6.72
C SER A 73 -0.68 -4.86 -5.59
N ASP A 74 0.22 -4.42 -4.73
CA ASP A 74 -0.13 -3.85 -3.43
C ASP A 74 0.35 -2.41 -3.33
N PHE A 75 -0.49 -1.54 -2.77
CA PHE A 75 -0.12 -0.15 -2.53
C PHE A 75 0.70 0.00 -1.25
N LEU A 76 0.68 -0.99 -0.38
CA LEU A 76 1.29 -0.95 0.94
C LEU A 76 2.39 -1.99 1.04
N PHE A 77 3.50 -1.59 1.66
CA PHE A 77 4.49 -2.52 2.14
C PHE A 77 4.88 -2.15 3.55
N VAL A 78 5.47 -3.11 4.25
CA VAL A 78 5.81 -2.93 5.64
C VAL A 78 7.24 -3.39 5.88
N CYS A 79 7.93 -2.75 6.83
CA CYS A 79 9.30 -3.07 7.20
C CYS A 79 9.45 -2.96 8.73
N PRO A 80 9.97 -3.97 9.43
CA PRO A 80 10.10 -3.91 10.88
C PRO A 80 11.22 -2.96 11.31
N ILE A 81 11.04 -2.29 12.45
CA ILE A 81 12.09 -1.56 13.14
C ILE A 81 12.58 -2.43 14.30
N PRO A 82 13.82 -2.96 14.26
CA PRO A 82 14.34 -3.80 15.34
C PRO A 82 14.30 -3.08 16.69
N SER A 83 13.86 -3.76 17.75
CA SER A 83 13.68 -3.15 19.09
C SER A 83 14.95 -2.63 19.77
N VAL A 84 16.13 -2.95 19.22
CA VAL A 84 17.43 -2.39 19.62
C VAL A 84 17.61 -0.94 19.13
N VAL A 85 16.94 -0.54 18.05
CA VAL A 85 16.96 0.83 17.52
C VAL A 85 16.27 1.75 18.54
N THR A 86 16.97 2.79 18.95
CA THR A 86 16.45 3.78 19.90
C THR A 86 16.22 5.14 19.29
N HIS A 87 16.90 5.45 18.19
CA HIS A 87 16.66 6.62 17.37
C HIS A 87 15.77 6.25 16.17
N GLU A 88 14.56 5.75 16.46
CA GLU A 88 13.65 5.18 15.45
C GLU A 88 13.33 6.15 14.30
N ASP A 89 13.20 7.45 14.57
CA ASP A 89 12.84 8.42 13.53
C ASP A 89 13.98 8.62 12.51
N ALA A 90 15.22 8.68 13.00
CA ALA A 90 16.41 8.77 12.15
C ALA A 90 16.64 7.48 11.37
N PHE A 91 16.42 6.32 12.00
CA PHE A 91 16.45 5.02 11.34
C PHE A 91 15.39 4.93 10.24
N THR A 92 14.14 5.31 10.56
CA THR A 92 13.01 5.28 9.64
C THR A 92 13.24 6.18 8.44
N ASP A 93 13.63 7.44 8.65
CA ASP A 93 13.85 8.39 7.55
C ASP A 93 14.95 7.92 6.60
N LYS A 94 16.10 7.48 7.14
CA LYS A 94 17.22 7.02 6.30
C LYS A 94 16.88 5.72 5.56
N LEU A 95 16.32 4.73 6.24
CA LEU A 95 15.98 3.45 5.63
C LEU A 95 14.88 3.62 4.57
N ALA A 96 13.83 4.37 4.88
CA ALA A 96 12.72 4.60 3.95
C ALA A 96 13.16 5.41 2.71
N ARG A 97 14.15 6.32 2.82
CA ARG A 97 14.72 7.01 1.65
C ARG A 97 15.47 6.07 0.70
N VAL A 98 16.03 4.98 1.21
CA VAL A 98 16.68 3.96 0.36
C VAL A 98 15.62 3.05 -0.27
N MET A 99 14.68 2.56 0.53
CA MET A 99 13.62 1.65 0.06
C MET A 99 12.61 2.36 -0.86
N ILE A 100 12.38 3.66 -0.64
CA ILE A 100 11.41 4.48 -1.36
C ILE A 100 12.05 5.82 -1.77
N PRO A 101 12.96 5.84 -2.77
CA PRO A 101 13.75 7.04 -3.10
C PRO A 101 12.93 8.29 -3.47
N ALA A 102 11.70 8.10 -3.96
CA ALA A 102 10.79 9.18 -4.31
C ALA A 102 9.97 9.72 -3.12
N ALA A 103 10.04 9.10 -1.94
CA ALA A 103 9.34 9.56 -0.75
C ALA A 103 9.99 10.83 -0.19
N LYS A 104 9.30 11.96 -0.31
CA LYS A 104 9.80 13.27 0.15
C LYS A 104 9.16 13.75 1.44
N THR A 105 7.97 13.25 1.77
CA THR A 105 7.19 13.75 2.90
C THR A 105 6.64 12.55 3.68
N PRO A 106 6.84 12.50 5.02
CA PRO A 106 6.05 11.62 5.86
C PRO A 106 4.59 12.00 5.65
N LEU A 107 3.74 11.04 5.28
CA LEU A 107 2.32 11.30 5.45
C LEU A 107 2.03 11.32 6.94
N ASP A 108 1.12 12.19 7.36
CA ASP A 108 0.55 12.02 8.68
C ASP A 108 -0.03 10.59 8.78
N SER A 109 0.01 10.01 9.97
CA SER A 109 -0.50 8.66 10.20
C SER A 109 -2.00 8.52 9.87
N ASN A 110 -2.71 9.63 9.60
CA ASN A 110 -4.13 9.66 9.30
C ASN A 110 -4.43 9.52 7.79
N GLY A 111 -3.48 9.83 6.90
CA GLY A 111 -3.60 9.76 5.43
C GLY A 111 -4.20 8.46 4.90
N PHE A 112 -3.88 7.35 5.56
CA PHE A 112 -4.32 6.00 5.18
C PHE A 112 -5.05 5.25 6.28
N ARG A 113 -5.44 5.94 7.35
CA ARG A 113 -6.17 5.31 8.45
C ARG A 113 -7.47 4.67 7.98
N TRP A 114 -8.12 5.25 6.97
CA TRP A 114 -9.33 4.66 6.39
C TRP A 114 -9.06 3.27 5.77
N ILE A 115 -7.93 3.03 5.08
CA ILE A 115 -7.57 1.70 4.55
C ILE A 115 -7.50 0.69 5.68
N THR A 116 -6.87 1.10 6.78
CA THR A 116 -6.65 0.23 7.94
C THR A 116 -7.97 -0.11 8.63
N GLN A 117 -8.88 0.86 8.74
CA GLN A 117 -10.24 0.64 9.23
C GLN A 117 -11.02 -0.29 8.31
N VAL A 118 -10.88 -0.16 6.98
CA VAL A 118 -11.52 -1.10 6.04
C VAL A 118 -11.06 -2.54 6.29
N CYS A 119 -9.76 -2.76 6.50
CA CYS A 119 -9.23 -4.08 6.82
C CYS A 119 -9.76 -4.61 8.17
N MET A 120 -9.70 -3.78 9.22
CA MET A 120 -10.07 -4.16 10.59
C MET A 120 -11.57 -4.37 10.80
N ASN A 121 -12.40 -3.54 10.16
CA ASN A 121 -13.85 -3.57 10.31
C ASN A 121 -14.52 -4.48 9.30
N SER A 122 -13.74 -5.22 8.50
CA SER A 122 -14.28 -6.19 7.55
C SER A 122 -15.12 -7.23 8.30
N SER A 123 -16.41 -7.27 8.00
CA SER A 123 -17.39 -8.03 8.76
C SER A 123 -17.27 -9.53 8.48
N ASN A 124 -17.46 -10.35 9.52
CA ASN A 124 -17.66 -11.79 9.35
C ASN A 124 -18.90 -12.09 8.52
N LYS A 125 -18.81 -13.11 7.64
CA LYS A 125 -19.84 -13.43 6.62
C LYS A 125 -21.26 -13.66 7.15
N ALA A 126 -21.42 -13.98 8.42
CA ALA A 126 -22.69 -14.37 9.03
C ALA A 126 -23.74 -13.24 9.16
N LYS A 127 -23.36 -11.96 9.01
CA LYS A 127 -24.27 -10.80 9.20
C LYS A 127 -24.46 -9.93 7.95
N MET A 128 -24.11 -10.43 6.76
CA MET A 128 -24.19 -9.64 5.53
C MET A 128 -25.54 -9.77 4.83
N PRO A 129 -26.07 -8.69 4.21
CA PRO A 129 -27.23 -8.78 3.33
C PRO A 129 -27.03 -9.81 2.22
N PRO A 130 -28.10 -10.45 1.70
CA PRO A 130 -27.98 -11.51 0.70
C PRO A 130 -27.21 -11.11 -0.57
N ALA A 131 -27.30 -9.83 -0.98
CA ALA A 131 -26.62 -9.30 -2.16
C ALA A 131 -25.13 -8.95 -1.94
N VAL A 132 -24.63 -9.03 -0.71
CA VAL A 132 -23.29 -8.55 -0.31
C VAL A 132 -22.36 -9.71 0.04
N ASN A 133 -21.11 -9.67 -0.41
CA ASN A 133 -20.07 -10.64 -0.03
C ASN A 133 -18.87 -10.02 0.71
N PHE A 134 -18.88 -8.70 0.91
CA PHE A 134 -17.94 -7.98 1.76
C PHE A 134 -18.65 -6.73 2.29
N LYS A 135 -18.48 -6.46 3.59
CA LYS A 135 -18.91 -5.22 4.23
C LYS A 135 -17.78 -4.73 5.12
N SER A 136 -17.49 -3.45 5.08
CA SER A 136 -16.64 -2.78 6.05
C SER A 136 -17.13 -1.34 6.28
N SER A 137 -16.59 -0.67 7.28
CA SER A 137 -16.88 0.73 7.58
C SER A 137 -15.59 1.47 7.94
N PHE A 138 -15.53 2.76 7.64
CA PHE A 138 -14.38 3.58 7.97
C PHE A 138 -14.80 4.99 8.38
N THR A 139 -13.87 5.74 8.95
CA THR A 139 -14.03 7.17 9.20
C THR A 139 -13.34 7.92 8.08
N ILE A 140 -14.05 8.83 7.43
CA ILE A 140 -13.42 9.67 6.41
C ILE A 140 -12.41 10.61 7.05
N HIS A 141 -11.22 10.66 6.46
CA HIS A 141 -10.16 11.58 6.85
C HIS A 141 -9.94 12.59 5.72
N TRP A 142 -10.15 13.87 6.04
CA TRP A 142 -9.98 14.98 5.11
C TRP A 142 -8.58 15.58 5.29
N HIS A 143 -7.93 15.87 4.17
CA HIS A 143 -6.60 16.46 4.12
C HIS A 143 -6.64 17.76 3.33
N GLN A 144 -5.81 18.73 3.75
CA GLN A 144 -5.66 19.99 3.04
C GLN A 144 -4.84 19.79 1.77
N GLY A 145 -5.36 20.33 0.66
CA GLY A 145 -4.73 20.21 -0.65
C GLY A 145 -4.91 18.84 -1.28
N MET A 146 -4.77 18.77 -2.61
CA MET A 146 -4.86 17.52 -3.33
C MET A 146 -3.75 16.59 -2.85
N PRO A 147 -4.04 15.36 -2.39
CA PRO A 147 -3.02 14.39 -2.05
C PRO A 147 -2.14 14.22 -3.26
N ASP A 148 -0.82 14.16 -3.06
CA ASP A 148 0.06 13.82 -4.16
C ASP A 148 -0.12 12.35 -4.49
N ILE A 149 -1.14 12.09 -5.32
CA ILE A 149 -1.55 10.76 -5.76
C ILE A 149 -0.43 10.04 -6.52
N LYS A 150 0.71 10.69 -6.82
CA LYS A 150 1.83 10.09 -7.54
C LYS A 150 3.04 9.85 -6.66
N ARG A 151 3.11 10.44 -5.46
CA ARG A 151 4.30 10.33 -4.64
C ARG A 151 4.19 9.17 -3.67
N PRO A 152 5.17 8.26 -3.71
CA PRO A 152 5.36 7.33 -2.61
C PRO A 152 5.57 8.08 -1.30
N SER A 153 5.21 7.44 -0.20
CA SER A 153 5.31 8.01 1.14
C SER A 153 5.54 6.90 2.15
N PHE A 154 5.92 7.26 3.37
CA PHE A 154 6.01 6.32 4.47
C PHE A 154 5.57 6.98 5.77
N THR A 155 5.25 6.16 6.75
CA THR A 155 5.00 6.58 8.13
C THR A 155 5.45 5.49 9.09
N LYS A 156 5.61 5.84 10.36
CA LYS A 156 5.94 4.89 11.43
C LYS A 156 4.65 4.49 12.15
N VAL A 157 4.44 3.19 12.32
CA VAL A 157 3.29 2.63 13.02
C VAL A 157 3.73 1.65 14.11
N PRO A 158 2.92 1.38 15.14
CA PRO A 158 3.20 0.33 16.13
C PRO A 158 3.37 -1.08 15.51
N ALA A 159 4.09 -1.99 16.16
CA ALA A 159 4.29 -3.36 15.67
C ALA A 159 3.01 -4.21 15.63
N ASP A 160 2.03 -3.89 16.46
CA ASP A 160 0.70 -4.51 16.49
C ASP A 160 -0.28 -3.84 15.53
N PHE A 161 0.20 -3.01 14.60
CA PHE A 161 -0.65 -2.33 13.64
C PHE A 161 -1.40 -3.34 12.75
N PRO A 162 -2.75 -3.35 12.74
CA PRO A 162 -3.53 -4.48 12.20
C PRO A 162 -3.30 -4.80 10.73
N LEU A 163 -3.01 -3.81 9.89
CA LEU A 163 -2.69 -4.01 8.48
C LEU A 163 -1.42 -4.85 8.28
N CYS A 164 -0.53 -4.87 9.27
CA CYS A 164 0.75 -5.57 9.22
C CYS A 164 0.65 -7.03 9.67
N MET A 165 -0.46 -7.44 10.31
CA MET A 165 -0.65 -8.81 10.79
C MET A 165 -0.88 -9.83 9.66
N GLY A 166 -1.25 -9.37 8.45
CA GLY A 166 -1.37 -10.19 7.25
C GLY A 166 -0.08 -10.29 6.42
N HIS A 167 0.91 -9.42 6.70
CA HIS A 167 2.20 -9.44 6.02
C HIS A 167 3.15 -10.33 6.81
N SER A 168 3.36 -11.56 6.35
CA SER A 168 4.36 -12.46 6.91
C SER A 168 5.76 -11.91 6.62
N TYR A 169 6.42 -11.31 7.60
CA TYR A 169 7.88 -11.18 7.55
C TYR A 169 8.45 -12.58 7.69
N SER A 170 9.25 -13.01 6.71
CA SER A 170 9.82 -14.35 6.59
C SER A 170 10.76 -14.73 7.74
N THR A 171 11.07 -13.80 8.64
CA THR A 171 11.98 -13.99 9.77
C THR A 171 11.24 -13.90 11.12
N PRO A 172 10.87 -15.06 11.73
CA PRO A 172 10.19 -15.13 13.03
C PRO A 172 10.94 -14.55 14.23
N ALA A 173 12.16 -14.01 14.05
CA ALA A 173 13.10 -13.68 15.13
C ALA A 173 13.19 -12.19 15.49
N ILE A 174 12.61 -11.27 14.70
CA ILE A 174 12.74 -9.84 14.98
C ILE A 174 11.68 -9.38 15.96
N LYS A 175 12.12 -9.07 17.18
CA LYS A 175 11.32 -8.27 18.12
C LYS A 175 11.29 -6.83 17.61
N ALA A 176 10.17 -6.43 17.01
CA ALA A 176 9.90 -5.05 16.60
C ALA A 176 8.94 -4.38 17.58
N LYS A 177 9.16 -3.09 17.88
CA LYS A 177 8.21 -2.24 18.64
C LYS A 177 7.36 -1.38 17.71
N SER A 178 7.94 -1.02 16.58
CA SER A 178 7.37 -0.16 15.55
C SER A 178 7.71 -0.74 14.17
N LEU A 179 7.00 -0.31 13.14
CA LEU A 179 7.16 -0.68 11.74
C LEU A 179 7.18 0.58 10.89
N ILE A 180 7.87 0.50 9.76
CA ILE A 180 7.74 1.45 8.66
C ILE A 180 6.62 0.93 7.77
N LEU A 181 5.57 1.73 7.60
CA LEU A 181 4.52 1.49 6.62
C LEU A 181 4.79 2.37 5.40
N GLY A 182 5.18 1.77 4.29
CA GLY A 182 5.39 2.46 3.03
C GLY A 182 4.17 2.37 2.11
N TYR A 183 3.91 3.43 1.37
CA TYR A 183 2.84 3.53 0.39
C TYR A 183 3.38 3.88 -1.00
N ILE A 184 3.07 3.05 -1.99
CA ILE A 184 3.55 3.12 -3.37
C ILE A 184 2.49 3.84 -4.23
N GLY A 185 2.35 5.14 -4.01
CA GLY A 185 1.29 5.95 -4.63
C GLY A 185 1.43 6.14 -6.15
N ASN A 186 2.65 6.01 -6.71
CA ASN A 186 2.92 6.28 -8.12
C ASN A 186 1.96 5.56 -9.09
N ASN A 187 1.43 4.39 -8.74
CA ASN A 187 0.55 3.63 -9.61
C ASN A 187 -0.85 4.23 -9.82
N HIS A 188 -1.32 5.19 -9.01
CA HIS A 188 -2.57 5.90 -9.32
C HIS A 188 -2.47 6.68 -10.64
N ASN A 189 -1.25 7.17 -10.95
CA ASN A 189 -0.67 7.79 -12.15
C ASN A 189 -1.44 8.85 -12.96
N ALA A 190 -2.77 8.95 -12.88
CA ALA A 190 -3.54 10.06 -13.43
C ALA A 190 -4.96 10.13 -12.84
N VAL A 191 -5.47 11.35 -12.73
CA VAL A 191 -6.92 11.58 -12.66
C VAL A 191 -7.51 11.13 -14.01
N ILE A 192 -8.47 10.21 -13.96
CA ILE A 192 -9.17 9.69 -15.15
C ILE A 192 -10.41 10.54 -15.43
N ARG A 193 -11.20 10.82 -14.40
CA ARG A 193 -12.47 11.51 -14.53
C ARG A 193 -12.74 12.35 -13.28
N THR A 194 -13.42 13.46 -13.47
CA THR A 194 -14.02 14.24 -12.40
C THR A 194 -15.50 14.47 -12.70
N PHE A 195 -16.33 14.50 -11.67
CA PHE A 195 -17.73 14.90 -11.77
C PHE A 195 -18.25 15.37 -10.42
N ASP A 196 -19.24 16.26 -10.43
CA ASP A 196 -19.79 16.84 -9.21
C ASP A 196 -21.02 16.06 -8.72
N ILE A 197 -21.16 15.97 -7.40
CA ILE A 197 -22.31 15.44 -6.67
C ILE A 197 -22.68 16.47 -5.57
N PRO A 198 -23.86 16.38 -4.93
CA PRO A 198 -24.20 17.29 -3.85
C PRO A 198 -23.12 17.32 -2.76
N GLY A 199 -22.50 18.49 -2.55
CA GLY A 199 -21.49 18.74 -1.52
C GLY A 199 -20.05 18.30 -1.85
N TYR A 200 -19.82 17.59 -2.95
CA TYR A 200 -18.50 17.04 -3.28
C TYR A 200 -18.20 17.03 -4.77
N GLN A 201 -16.91 17.09 -5.11
CA GLN A 201 -16.41 16.67 -6.42
C GLN A 201 -15.78 15.28 -6.28
N VAL A 202 -16.23 14.34 -7.12
CA VAL A 202 -15.66 12.99 -7.21
C VAL A 202 -14.49 13.02 -8.19
N ILE A 203 -13.35 12.49 -7.78
CA ILE A 203 -12.13 12.39 -8.59
C ILE A 203 -11.74 10.93 -8.67
N THR A 204 -11.70 10.37 -9.88
CA THR A 204 -11.30 8.97 -10.10
C THR A 204 -9.88 8.88 -10.62
N THR A 205 -9.17 7.84 -10.20
CA THR A 205 -7.85 7.45 -10.70
C THR A 205 -7.92 6.05 -11.28
N ARG A 206 -6.81 5.51 -11.79
CA ARG A 206 -6.73 4.12 -12.26
C ARG A 206 -7.08 3.08 -11.19
N HIS A 207 -6.87 3.41 -9.92
CA HIS A 207 -6.96 2.45 -8.83
C HIS A 207 -7.79 2.90 -7.64
N GLY A 208 -8.32 4.12 -7.64
CA GLY A 208 -9.07 4.60 -6.50
C GLY A 208 -9.92 5.81 -6.80
N VAL A 209 -10.69 6.22 -5.79
CA VAL A 209 -11.65 7.31 -5.84
C VAL A 209 -11.41 8.23 -4.66
N LEU A 210 -11.33 9.53 -4.95
CA LEU A 210 -11.26 10.59 -3.97
C LEU A 210 -12.53 11.44 -4.02
N LEU A 211 -12.85 12.04 -2.88
CA LEU A 211 -13.77 13.17 -2.79
C LEU A 211 -12.98 14.44 -2.54
N LYS A 212 -13.50 15.56 -3.08
CA LYS A 212 -13.05 16.92 -2.82
C LYS A 212 -14.20 17.74 -2.27
N LYS A 213 -13.94 18.51 -1.20
CA LYS A 213 -14.87 19.48 -0.58
C LYS A 213 -14.13 20.79 -0.30
N GLY A 214 -14.29 21.79 -1.17
CA GLY A 214 -13.43 22.98 -1.12
C GLY A 214 -11.97 22.57 -1.38
N ASP A 215 -11.05 22.95 -0.49
CA ASP A 215 -9.63 22.56 -0.55
C ASP A 215 -9.31 21.27 0.22
N LEU A 216 -10.33 20.60 0.75
CA LEU A 216 -10.19 19.33 1.44
C LEU A 216 -10.37 18.15 0.49
N TYR A 217 -9.57 17.12 0.69
CA TYR A 217 -9.59 15.89 -0.11
C TYR A 217 -9.57 14.66 0.78
N ALA A 218 -10.24 13.60 0.36
CA ALA A 218 -10.27 12.34 1.09
C ALA A 218 -10.33 11.15 0.12
N TRP A 219 -9.52 10.13 0.38
CA TRP A 219 -9.70 8.84 -0.27
C TRP A 219 -10.94 8.14 0.31
N VAL A 220 -11.79 7.62 -0.56
CA VAL A 220 -12.97 6.83 -0.17
C VAL A 220 -12.91 5.40 -0.69
N PHE A 221 -11.97 5.13 -1.60
CA PHE A 221 -11.75 3.80 -2.16
C PHE A 221 -10.38 3.70 -2.84
N ILE A 222 -9.69 2.57 -2.66
CA ILE A 222 -8.48 2.16 -3.40
C ILE A 222 -8.61 0.66 -3.61
N ASN A 223 -8.61 0.20 -4.86
CA ASN A 223 -8.69 -1.20 -5.23
C ASN A 223 -7.35 -1.90 -4.98
N ASP A 224 -7.07 -2.15 -3.71
CA ASP A 224 -5.91 -2.84 -3.21
C ASP A 224 -6.30 -4.27 -2.81
N LYS A 225 -5.48 -5.25 -3.23
CA LYS A 225 -5.76 -6.67 -3.02
C LYS A 225 -5.76 -7.04 -1.53
N ASN A 226 -4.88 -6.45 -0.72
CA ASN A 226 -4.83 -6.73 0.72
C ASN A 226 -6.00 -6.08 1.46
N THR A 227 -6.52 -4.97 0.94
CA THR A 227 -7.64 -4.25 1.56
C THR A 227 -8.98 -4.93 1.29
N PHE A 228 -9.24 -5.34 0.04
CA PHE A 228 -10.55 -5.86 -0.36
C PHE A 228 -10.54 -7.36 -0.72
N GLY A 229 -9.37 -8.01 -0.74
CA GLY A 229 -9.21 -9.41 -1.15
C GLY A 229 -9.30 -9.65 -2.66
N ILE A 230 -9.67 -8.64 -3.44
CA ILE A 230 -9.75 -8.69 -4.91
C ILE A 230 -9.03 -7.45 -5.46
N GLY A 231 -8.01 -7.66 -6.27
CA GLY A 231 -7.21 -6.62 -6.90
C GLY A 231 -6.41 -7.20 -8.07
N SER A 232 -5.84 -6.33 -8.91
CA SER A 232 -4.94 -6.77 -9.97
C SER A 232 -3.66 -7.37 -9.40
N GLU A 233 -3.06 -8.32 -10.13
CA GLU A 233 -1.72 -8.84 -9.80
C GLU A 233 -0.62 -7.79 -10.00
N LYS A 234 -0.90 -6.74 -10.78
CA LYS A 234 0.01 -5.60 -10.98
C LYS A 234 -0.75 -4.30 -11.00
N LEU A 235 -0.28 -3.33 -10.22
CA LEU A 235 -0.81 -1.97 -10.13
C LEU A 235 -0.56 -1.12 -11.37
N ARG A 236 0.18 -1.62 -12.38
CA ARG A 236 0.28 -0.91 -13.68
C ARG A 236 -1.00 -1.01 -14.53
N TRP A 237 -1.88 -1.97 -14.22
CA TRP A 237 -3.10 -2.21 -14.98
C TRP A 237 -4.30 -1.53 -14.33
N PRO A 238 -4.98 -0.57 -15.01
CA PRO A 238 -6.11 0.14 -14.41
C PRO A 238 -7.18 -0.81 -13.89
N THR A 239 -7.59 -0.63 -12.64
CA THR A 239 -8.57 -1.49 -11.99
C THR A 239 -9.93 -0.84 -11.83
N VAL A 240 -10.01 0.49 -11.68
CA VAL A 240 -11.29 1.20 -11.60
C VAL A 240 -11.77 1.49 -13.03
N THR A 241 -12.92 0.93 -13.40
CA THR A 241 -13.46 1.02 -14.77
C THR A 241 -14.56 2.07 -14.90
N ASP A 242 -15.37 2.24 -13.87
CA ASP A 242 -16.48 3.19 -13.86
C ASP A 242 -16.82 3.60 -12.43
N VAL A 243 -17.28 4.84 -12.28
CA VAL A 243 -17.79 5.37 -11.01
C VAL A 243 -19.03 6.19 -11.30
N THR A 244 -20.13 5.84 -10.64
CA THR A 244 -21.41 6.55 -10.72
C THR A 244 -21.92 6.90 -9.33
N TRP A 245 -22.83 7.87 -9.26
CA TRP A 245 -23.47 8.30 -8.01
C TRP A 245 -24.97 8.02 -8.08
N HIS A 246 -25.53 7.48 -7.00
CA HIS A 246 -26.95 7.19 -6.87
C HIS A 246 -27.38 7.28 -5.41
N ASN A 247 -28.42 8.07 -5.10
CA ASN A 247 -29.02 8.19 -3.75
C ASN A 247 -27.99 8.28 -2.61
N ASN A 248 -27.00 9.18 -2.76
CA ASN A 248 -25.92 9.40 -1.79
C ASN A 248 -24.89 8.26 -1.65
N CYS A 249 -24.86 7.34 -2.61
CA CYS A 249 -23.92 6.23 -2.63
C CYS A 249 -23.10 6.28 -3.94
N LEU A 250 -21.79 6.01 -3.83
CA LEU A 250 -20.91 5.84 -4.99
C LEU A 250 -20.87 4.37 -5.38
N LEU A 251 -21.16 4.08 -6.64
CA LEU A 251 -20.99 2.75 -7.23
C LEU A 251 -19.67 2.73 -7.98
N ILE A 252 -18.74 1.90 -7.54
CA ILE A 252 -17.38 1.80 -8.07
C ILE A 252 -17.23 0.43 -8.70
N LYS A 253 -17.13 0.38 -10.03
CA LYS A 253 -16.88 -0.86 -10.76
C LYS A 253 -15.38 -1.05 -10.93
N THR A 254 -14.93 -2.26 -10.66
CA THR A 254 -13.52 -2.65 -10.80
C THR A 254 -13.35 -3.92 -11.62
N VAL A 255 -12.13 -4.13 -12.11
CA VAL A 255 -11.66 -5.36 -12.73
C VAL A 255 -10.30 -5.72 -12.12
N ALA A 256 -10.12 -6.99 -11.73
CA ALA A 256 -8.82 -7.54 -11.38
C ALA A 256 -8.17 -8.17 -12.61
N ILE A 257 -6.95 -7.77 -12.93
CA ILE A 257 -6.19 -8.25 -14.09
C ILE A 257 -5.01 -9.10 -13.57
N PRO A 258 -4.72 -10.27 -14.17
CA PRO A 258 -5.22 -10.80 -15.45
C PRO A 258 -6.44 -11.72 -15.34
N SER A 259 -7.04 -11.86 -14.16
CA SER A 259 -8.14 -12.80 -13.93
C SER A 259 -9.50 -12.36 -14.49
N ASP A 260 -9.60 -11.12 -14.98
CA ASP A 260 -10.82 -10.47 -15.47
C ASP A 260 -12.01 -10.53 -14.48
N ILE A 261 -11.71 -10.67 -13.19
CA ILE A 261 -12.73 -10.69 -12.13
C ILE A 261 -13.26 -9.27 -11.97
N LYS A 262 -14.52 -9.08 -12.38
CA LYS A 262 -15.24 -7.82 -12.17
C LYS A 262 -15.80 -7.76 -10.75
N SER A 263 -15.83 -6.57 -10.16
CA SER A 263 -16.44 -6.33 -8.84
C SER A 263 -17.17 -4.99 -8.85
N THR A 264 -18.28 -4.91 -8.13
CA THR A 264 -18.98 -3.63 -7.88
C THR A 264 -18.96 -3.35 -6.38
N TYR A 265 -18.39 -2.21 -6.02
CA TYR A 265 -18.39 -1.69 -4.66
C TYR A 265 -19.42 -0.57 -4.53
N VAL A 266 -20.05 -0.48 -3.37
CA VAL A 266 -20.97 0.61 -3.00
C VAL A 266 -20.38 1.30 -1.78
N VAL A 267 -20.10 2.61 -1.89
CA VAL A 267 -19.64 3.44 -0.77
C VAL A 267 -20.75 4.40 -0.37
N CYS A 268 -21.27 4.26 0.84
CA CYS A 268 -22.34 5.10 1.38
C CYS A 268 -21.75 6.36 2.00
N LEU A 269 -22.13 7.55 1.53
CA LEU A 269 -21.49 8.80 1.95
C LEU A 269 -21.96 9.32 3.32
N ASP A 270 -23.13 8.88 3.81
CA ASP A 270 -23.61 9.25 5.15
C ASP A 270 -22.97 8.39 6.25
N SER A 271 -22.86 7.08 6.02
CA SER A 271 -22.36 6.13 7.02
C SER A 271 -20.88 5.79 6.86
N TRP A 272 -20.28 6.08 5.69
CA TRP A 272 -18.94 5.64 5.30
C TRP A 272 -18.77 4.11 5.37
N ASP A 273 -19.87 3.39 5.11
CA ASP A 273 -19.84 1.96 4.84
C ASP A 273 -19.39 1.69 3.40
N VAL A 274 -18.66 0.60 3.22
CA VAL A 274 -18.31 0.04 1.92
C VAL A 274 -18.81 -1.40 1.82
N PHE A 275 -19.53 -1.68 0.74
CA PHE A 275 -20.06 -2.99 0.41
C PHE A 275 -19.46 -3.48 -0.90
N ARG A 276 -19.22 -4.78 -1.03
CA ARG A 276 -19.02 -5.43 -2.34
C ARG A 276 -20.21 -6.32 -2.65
N LEU A 277 -20.77 -6.12 -3.83
CA LEU A 277 -21.91 -6.90 -4.31
C LEU A 277 -21.45 -8.30 -4.79
N LYS A 278 -22.31 -9.31 -4.60
CA LYS A 278 -22.09 -10.66 -5.11
C LYS A 278 -22.17 -10.72 -6.63
N ASN A 279 -23.15 -10.02 -7.20
CA ASN A 279 -23.40 -9.95 -8.63
C ASN A 279 -23.11 -8.55 -9.14
N ASN A 280 -22.21 -8.43 -10.11
CA ASN A 280 -21.77 -7.12 -10.63
C ASN A 280 -22.88 -6.31 -11.29
N ASN A 281 -23.97 -6.97 -11.71
CA ASN A 281 -25.12 -6.34 -12.35
C ASN A 281 -26.24 -5.98 -11.37
N ASP A 282 -26.15 -6.40 -10.10
CA ASP A 282 -27.19 -6.15 -9.09
C ASP A 282 -27.10 -4.73 -8.54
N THR A 283 -27.31 -3.77 -9.44
CA THR A 283 -27.32 -2.32 -9.15
C THR A 283 -28.75 -1.79 -9.04
N SER A 284 -29.70 -2.67 -8.71
CA SER A 284 -31.11 -2.29 -8.61
C SER A 284 -31.29 -1.22 -7.54
N VAL A 285 -32.18 -0.27 -7.78
CA VAL A 285 -32.50 0.80 -6.82
C VAL A 285 -32.95 0.21 -5.48
N GLN A 286 -33.66 -0.91 -5.49
CA GLN A 286 -34.07 -1.62 -4.27
C GLN A 286 -32.86 -2.14 -3.48
N THR A 287 -31.90 -2.76 -4.15
CA THR A 287 -30.67 -3.25 -3.52
C THR A 287 -29.91 -2.07 -2.89
N LEU A 288 -29.72 -0.98 -3.63
CA LEU A 288 -29.01 0.21 -3.14
C LEU A 288 -29.72 0.86 -1.95
N ASN A 289 -31.04 1.02 -2.02
CA ASN A 289 -31.81 1.60 -0.93
C ASN A 289 -31.72 0.74 0.34
N SER A 290 -31.68 -0.59 0.22
CA SER A 290 -31.56 -1.50 1.38
C SER A 290 -30.17 -1.49 2.04
N LEU A 291 -29.16 -0.93 1.38
CA LEU A 291 -27.79 -0.84 1.90
C LEU A 291 -27.51 0.52 2.54
N CYS A 292 -28.11 1.58 2.00
CA CYS A 292 -27.86 2.96 2.42
C CYS A 292 -28.91 3.50 3.42
N TYR A 293 -30.02 2.77 3.67
CA TYR A 293 -31.10 3.12 4.60
C TYR A 293 -31.51 1.93 5.47
#